data_AF-A0A546XMH2-F1
#
_entry.id   AF-A0A546XMH2-F1
#
_cell.length_a   1.000
_cell.length_b   1.000
_cell.length_c   1.000
_cell.angle_alpha   90.00
_cell.angle_beta   90.00
_cell.angle_gamma   90.00
#
_symmetry.space_group_name_H-M   'P 1'
#
loop_
_entity.id
_entity.type
_entity.pdbx_description
1 polymer ?
#
loop_
_entity_poly.entity_id
_entity_poly.type
_entity_poly.pdbx_seq_one_letter_code
_entity_poly.pdbx_strand_id
1 'polypeptide(L)'
;MKPETPGGTAALAKGLTLLDMVADAPEPLRFAELLRASGLPKPTFARILRTLIAYGLVRQDEARGTYVLGQRFLEMSHKVWESFDLVSAATPELERLAAELGETVALCRLDGTMTQYLAERSPNGLSVRVEVGRRVPLHCTAPGKALLAFQDPAVGRALLDRLTLDLQTPKTITSLDALQADLTLTRARGYSISYEEHLPGVNSVAAPVMGRDNTPMGVLVALGPSSRLDSSNIHPAGRELIAAARRITGAAGAVAISSRPRPRSATGRPSAELSCILPWGAQLGESPVWHEGENALYWVDILHPAVHRFDPATGRNETCETGKLVSAVIPVTGGRLLVASQDGVEWLNFASGRLTPFVSPEAGIADNRLNDAKCGPDGAIWVGSMRIDASKPTGALYRINANGASECKEGGIIVSNGLGWSPDGRTFYFVDTVPGLIHAYDCDPATGALSQRREFARIPVADGRPDGLAVDAEGGVWCAIWDGWCVRRYLPNGKLDQVIDMPVPRPSSIAFGGPDLSTLFITSARTRLPASTLADAPLSGGLFSCRPGIAGARISLFEG
;
A
#
# COMPACT_ATOMS: atom_id res chain seq x y z
N MET A 1 24.32 13.86 -2.01
CA MET A 1 25.71 14.33 -1.87
C MET A 1 26.14 14.83 -3.23
N LYS A 2 26.56 16.09 -3.41
CA LYS A 2 27.07 16.54 -4.73
C LYS A 2 28.37 15.79 -5.00
N PRO A 3 28.51 15.07 -6.12
CA PRO A 3 29.76 14.37 -6.43
C PRO A 3 30.90 15.39 -6.55
N GLU A 4 32.05 15.10 -5.93
CA GLU A 4 33.27 15.90 -6.12
C GLU A 4 33.59 15.95 -7.61
N THR A 5 33.62 17.16 -8.17
CA THR A 5 33.74 17.33 -9.61
C THR A 5 35.22 17.39 -9.97
N PRO A 6 35.76 16.45 -10.77
CA PRO A 6 37.17 16.47 -11.16
C PRO A 6 37.52 17.77 -11.90
N GLY A 7 38.72 18.31 -11.66
CA GLY A 7 39.19 19.53 -12.32
C GLY A 7 39.02 19.48 -13.84
N GLY A 8 38.46 20.54 -14.43
CA GLY A 8 38.23 20.64 -15.89
C GLY A 8 36.85 20.18 -16.39
N THR A 9 36.00 19.59 -15.56
CA THR A 9 34.69 19.02 -15.98
C THR A 9 33.47 19.91 -15.67
N ALA A 10 33.69 21.16 -15.28
CA ALA A 10 32.64 22.07 -14.80
C ALA A 10 31.49 22.32 -15.80
N ALA A 11 31.75 22.27 -17.11
CA ALA A 11 30.72 22.42 -18.13
C ALA A 11 29.81 21.19 -18.23
N LEU A 12 30.39 19.98 -18.13
CA LEU A 12 29.66 18.72 -18.10
C LEU A 12 28.80 18.62 -16.85
N ALA A 13 29.35 18.95 -15.68
CA ALA A 13 28.62 18.97 -14.43
C ALA A 13 27.38 19.88 -14.49
N LYS A 14 27.51 21.09 -15.05
CA LYS A 14 26.38 22.01 -15.26
C LYS A 14 25.35 21.45 -16.25
N GLY A 15 25.81 20.72 -17.28
CA GLY A 15 24.93 20.01 -18.22
C GLY A 15 24.13 18.89 -17.55
N LEU A 16 24.78 18.05 -16.75
CA LEU A 16 24.13 17.00 -15.98
C LEU A 16 23.14 17.58 -14.96
N THR A 17 23.51 18.64 -14.25
CA THR A 17 22.59 19.32 -13.33
C THR A 17 21.36 19.87 -14.04
N LEU A 18 21.52 20.46 -15.22
CA LEU A 18 20.39 20.97 -15.99
C LEU A 18 19.49 19.83 -16.50
N LEU A 19 20.09 18.69 -16.85
CA LEU A 19 19.38 17.49 -17.24
C LEU A 19 18.58 16.90 -16.07
N ASP A 20 19.19 16.78 -14.88
CA ASP A 20 18.52 16.33 -13.66
C ASP A 20 17.33 17.24 -13.32
N MET A 21 17.49 18.56 -13.45
CA MET A 21 16.40 19.52 -13.26
C MET A 21 15.22 19.32 -14.22
N VAL A 22 15.47 18.90 -15.46
CA VAL A 22 14.42 18.58 -16.44
C VAL A 22 13.80 17.21 -16.14
N ALA A 23 14.60 16.23 -15.67
CA ALA A 23 14.15 14.88 -15.35
C ALA A 23 13.30 14.81 -14.08
N ASP A 24 13.70 15.53 -13.04
CA ASP A 24 13.09 15.48 -11.70
C ASP A 24 11.92 16.47 -11.55
N ALA A 25 11.67 17.32 -12.55
CA ALA A 25 10.58 18.26 -12.50
C ALA A 25 9.22 17.54 -12.52
N PRO A 26 8.34 17.79 -11.55
CA PRO A 26 7.01 17.16 -11.51
C PRO A 26 6.12 17.61 -12.68
N GLU A 27 6.39 18.78 -13.25
CA GLU A 27 5.75 19.29 -14.47
C GLU A 27 6.81 19.88 -15.43
N PRO A 28 6.58 19.83 -16.76
CA PRO A 28 7.51 20.40 -17.74
C PRO A 28 7.76 21.90 -17.52
N LEU A 29 9.01 22.26 -17.30
CA LEU A 29 9.41 23.63 -16.97
C LEU A 29 9.62 24.50 -18.20
N ARG A 30 9.25 25.78 -18.11
CA ARG A 30 9.53 26.81 -19.12
C ARG A 30 10.97 27.33 -18.97
N PHE A 31 11.46 27.99 -20.00
CA PHE A 31 12.83 28.55 -20.05
C PHE A 31 13.18 29.40 -18.81
N ALA A 32 12.28 30.30 -18.40
CA ALA A 32 12.51 31.22 -17.29
C ALA A 32 12.58 30.51 -15.93
N GLU A 33 11.85 29.41 -15.77
CA GLU A 33 11.81 28.61 -14.54
C GLU A 33 13.09 27.80 -14.42
N LEU A 34 13.50 27.11 -15.49
CA LEU A 34 14.77 26.38 -15.53
C LEU A 34 15.97 27.31 -15.35
N LEU A 35 15.97 28.48 -15.99
CA LEU A 35 17.05 29.45 -15.82
C LEU A 35 17.18 29.87 -14.35
N ARG A 36 16.04 30.20 -13.71
CA ARG A 36 16.00 30.60 -12.31
C ARG A 36 16.47 29.48 -11.38
N ALA A 37 15.96 28.27 -11.58
CA ALA A 37 16.32 27.10 -10.78
C ALA A 37 17.80 26.70 -10.94
N SER A 38 18.37 26.90 -12.14
CA SER A 38 19.76 26.52 -12.42
C SER A 38 20.79 27.34 -11.65
N GLY A 39 20.46 28.58 -11.26
CA GLY A 39 21.41 29.54 -10.69
C GLY A 39 22.56 29.92 -11.65
N LEU A 40 22.47 29.55 -12.93
CA LEU A 40 23.51 29.81 -13.93
C LEU A 40 23.32 31.18 -14.60
N PRO A 41 24.40 31.87 -15.00
CA PRO A 41 24.29 33.04 -15.86
C PRO A 41 23.57 32.68 -17.17
N LYS A 42 22.60 33.52 -17.59
CA LYS A 42 21.76 33.30 -18.78
C LYS A 42 22.51 32.85 -20.04
N PRO A 43 23.69 33.41 -20.40
CA PRO A 43 24.44 32.95 -21.56
C PRO A 43 24.98 31.52 -21.42
N THR A 44 25.39 31.14 -20.20
CA THR A 44 25.92 29.80 -19.90
C THR A 44 24.78 28.78 -19.92
N PHE A 45 23.67 29.09 -19.26
CA PHE A 45 22.46 28.29 -19.29
C PHE A 45 21.98 28.02 -20.71
N ALA A 46 21.80 29.07 -21.52
CA ALA A 46 21.29 28.94 -22.89
C ALA A 46 22.22 28.13 -23.81
N ARG A 47 23.55 28.20 -23.59
CA ARG A 47 24.52 27.39 -24.34
C ARG A 47 24.41 25.91 -23.98
N ILE A 48 24.32 25.61 -22.69
CA ILE A 48 24.20 24.23 -22.19
C ILE A 48 22.86 23.64 -22.63
N LEU A 49 21.75 24.35 -22.43
CA LEU A 49 20.41 23.89 -22.83
C LEU A 49 20.35 23.57 -24.33
N ARG A 50 20.86 24.47 -25.18
CA ARG A 50 20.95 24.23 -26.63
C ARG A 50 21.81 23.02 -26.98
N THR A 51 22.89 22.80 -26.23
CA THR A 51 23.73 21.61 -26.41
C THR A 51 22.92 20.35 -26.07
N LEU A 52 22.25 20.31 -24.91
CA LEU A 52 21.41 19.16 -24.53
C LEU A 52 20.30 18.89 -25.57
N ILE A 53 19.71 19.94 -26.14
CA ILE A 53 18.73 19.81 -27.22
C ILE A 53 19.35 19.24 -28.50
N ALA A 54 20.50 19.77 -28.93
CA ALA A 54 21.20 19.31 -30.13
C ALA A 54 21.62 17.84 -30.04
N TYR A 55 21.98 17.37 -28.85
CA TYR A 55 22.32 15.96 -28.62
C TYR A 55 21.09 15.07 -28.41
N GLY A 56 19.86 15.61 -28.44
CA GLY A 56 18.62 14.87 -28.25
C GLY A 56 18.38 14.40 -26.82
N LEU A 57 19.09 14.99 -25.84
CA LEU A 57 18.93 14.71 -24.41
C LEU A 57 17.78 15.54 -23.81
N VAL A 58 17.53 16.73 -24.34
CA VAL A 58 16.36 17.56 -23.98
C VAL A 58 15.56 17.84 -25.25
N ARG A 59 14.23 17.90 -25.15
CA ARG A 59 13.34 18.31 -26.22
C ARG A 59 12.49 19.49 -25.75
N GLN A 60 12.31 20.46 -26.63
CA GLN A 60 11.37 21.55 -26.40
C GLN A 60 9.98 21.16 -26.92
N ASP A 61 8.96 21.38 -26.10
CA ASP A 61 7.57 21.43 -26.54
C ASP A 61 7.30 22.87 -27.01
N GLU A 62 7.16 23.04 -28.32
CA GLU A 62 6.98 24.37 -28.92
C GLU A 62 5.61 24.98 -28.60
N ALA A 63 4.56 24.15 -28.44
CA ALA A 63 3.22 24.63 -28.14
C ALA A 63 3.11 25.18 -26.71
N ARG A 64 3.79 24.52 -25.76
CA ARG A 64 3.76 24.90 -24.34
C ARG A 64 4.95 25.77 -23.92
N GLY A 65 6.02 25.81 -24.73
CA GLY A 65 7.26 26.51 -24.40
C GLY A 65 8.02 25.86 -23.24
N THR A 66 7.81 24.56 -23.03
CA THR A 66 8.37 23.78 -21.92
C THR A 66 9.43 22.80 -22.40
N TYR A 67 10.30 22.35 -21.51
CA TYR A 67 11.37 21.41 -21.83
C TYR A 67 11.15 20.08 -21.11
N VAL A 68 11.38 18.98 -21.83
CA VAL A 68 11.25 17.60 -21.35
C VAL A 68 12.47 16.79 -21.77
N LEU A 69 12.64 15.59 -21.21
CA LEU A 69 13.67 14.66 -21.67
C LEU A 69 13.46 14.27 -23.14
N GLY A 70 14.56 14.19 -23.88
CA GLY A 70 14.58 13.80 -25.28
C GLY A 70 14.63 12.28 -25.50
N GLN A 71 14.38 11.85 -26.74
CA GLN A 71 14.27 10.43 -27.11
C GLN A 71 15.58 9.62 -26.94
N ARG A 72 16.73 10.29 -26.86
CA ARG A 72 18.04 9.62 -26.66
C ARG A 72 18.10 8.79 -25.38
N PHE A 73 17.36 9.17 -24.33
CA PHE A 73 17.25 8.35 -23.12
C PHE A 73 16.51 7.04 -23.36
N LEU A 74 15.49 7.05 -24.22
CA LEU A 74 14.79 5.83 -24.61
C LEU A 74 15.75 4.91 -25.35
N GLU A 75 16.47 5.41 -26.36
CA GLU A 75 17.46 4.65 -27.13
C GLU A 75 18.59 4.07 -26.26
N MET A 76 19.16 4.88 -25.37
CA MET A 76 20.19 4.44 -24.42
C MET A 76 19.64 3.40 -23.45
N SER A 77 18.42 3.58 -22.97
CA SER A 77 17.78 2.61 -22.08
C SER A 77 17.57 1.25 -22.77
N HIS A 78 17.13 1.23 -24.04
CA HIS A 78 16.98 -0.02 -24.80
C HIS A 78 18.31 -0.79 -24.90
N LYS A 79 19.41 -0.11 -25.22
CA LYS A 79 20.75 -0.73 -25.30
C LYS A 79 21.25 -1.27 -23.95
N VAL A 80 20.97 -0.55 -22.86
CA VAL A 80 21.30 -1.02 -21.50
C VAL A 80 20.51 -2.28 -21.16
N TRP A 81 19.23 -2.34 -21.55
CA TRP A 81 18.38 -3.50 -21.31
C TRP A 81 18.75 -4.73 -22.17
N GLU A 82 19.19 -4.55 -23.41
CA GLU A 82 19.65 -5.64 -24.29
C GLU A 82 20.90 -6.38 -23.74
N SER A 83 21.71 -5.70 -22.94
CA SER A 83 22.94 -6.22 -22.34
C SER A 83 22.83 -6.46 -20.83
N PHE A 84 21.61 -6.41 -20.28
CA PHE A 84 21.38 -6.46 -18.85
C PHE A 84 21.64 -7.86 -18.28
N ASP A 85 22.73 -8.00 -17.52
CA ASP A 85 23.00 -9.18 -16.71
C ASP A 85 22.47 -8.97 -15.28
N LEU A 86 21.40 -9.69 -14.96
CA LEU A 86 20.74 -9.61 -13.65
C LEU A 86 21.67 -10.01 -12.50
N VAL A 87 22.60 -10.96 -12.69
CA VAL A 87 23.50 -11.40 -11.62
C VAL A 87 24.52 -10.30 -11.30
N SER A 88 25.15 -9.74 -12.33
CA SER A 88 26.08 -8.62 -12.18
C SER A 88 25.39 -7.39 -11.57
N ALA A 89 24.17 -7.09 -11.98
CA ALA A 89 23.39 -5.97 -11.44
C ALA A 89 22.96 -6.19 -9.98
N ALA A 90 22.65 -7.43 -9.59
CA ALA A 90 22.22 -7.77 -8.23
C ALA A 90 23.37 -7.87 -7.21
N THR A 91 24.59 -8.19 -7.68
CA THR A 91 25.74 -8.48 -6.81
C THR A 91 26.00 -7.41 -5.73
N PRO A 92 26.06 -6.09 -6.06
CA PRO A 92 26.28 -5.07 -5.05
C PRO A 92 25.18 -5.02 -3.97
N GLU A 93 23.92 -5.27 -4.35
CA GLU A 93 22.81 -5.30 -3.42
C GLU A 93 22.81 -6.56 -2.56
N LEU A 94 23.20 -7.72 -3.10
CA LEU A 94 23.35 -8.95 -2.31
C LEU A 94 24.41 -8.78 -1.21
N GLU A 95 25.55 -8.15 -1.53
CA GLU A 95 26.62 -7.88 -0.57
C GLU A 95 26.17 -6.92 0.53
N ARG A 96 25.51 -5.83 0.15
CA ARG A 96 24.97 -4.84 1.07
C ARG A 96 23.90 -5.45 1.99
N LEU A 97 22.93 -6.17 1.43
CA LEU A 97 21.82 -6.76 2.18
C LEU A 97 22.31 -7.84 3.16
N ALA A 98 23.25 -8.71 2.74
CA ALA A 98 23.81 -9.73 3.63
C ALA A 98 24.54 -9.11 4.82
N ALA A 99 25.26 -8.00 4.60
CA ALA A 99 25.94 -7.27 5.66
C ALA A 99 24.97 -6.55 6.61
N GLU A 100 23.93 -5.90 6.08
CA GLU A 100 22.97 -5.13 6.89
C GLU A 100 21.99 -6.01 7.65
N LEU A 101 21.48 -7.07 7.02
CA LEU A 101 20.52 -7.98 7.63
C LEU A 101 21.19 -9.01 8.54
N GLY A 102 22.49 -9.27 8.34
CA GLY A 102 23.19 -10.35 9.05
C GLY A 102 22.65 -11.74 8.72
N GLU A 103 22.03 -11.91 7.55
CA GLU A 103 21.44 -13.17 7.08
C GLU A 103 21.88 -13.49 5.65
N THR A 104 21.70 -14.74 5.23
CA THR A 104 22.03 -15.17 3.86
C THR A 104 21.05 -14.53 2.88
N VAL A 105 21.56 -13.89 1.84
CA VAL A 105 20.76 -13.27 0.78
C VAL A 105 21.11 -13.90 -0.56
N ALA A 106 20.11 -14.22 -1.36
CA ALA A 106 20.30 -14.84 -2.66
C ALA A 106 19.42 -14.22 -3.74
N LEU A 107 19.88 -14.35 -4.98
CA LEU A 107 19.12 -14.07 -6.19
C LEU A 107 18.62 -15.40 -6.76
N CYS A 108 17.33 -15.46 -7.09
CA CYS A 108 16.67 -16.63 -7.64
C CYS A 108 15.98 -16.32 -8.98
N ARG A 109 15.71 -17.37 -9.75
CA ARG A 109 14.84 -17.31 -10.94
C ARG A 109 13.86 -18.48 -10.98
N LEU A 110 12.83 -18.33 -11.81
CA LEU A 110 11.97 -19.43 -12.21
C LEU A 110 12.73 -20.40 -13.14
N ASP A 111 12.59 -21.69 -12.88
CA ASP A 111 13.14 -22.78 -13.68
C ASP A 111 12.13 -23.94 -13.73
N GLY A 112 11.29 -23.95 -14.76
CA GLY A 112 10.14 -24.85 -14.86
C GLY A 112 9.14 -24.62 -13.72
N THR A 113 8.86 -25.66 -12.94
CA THR A 113 8.00 -25.63 -11.75
C THR A 113 8.79 -25.49 -10.44
N MET A 114 10.05 -25.05 -10.53
CA MET A 114 10.96 -24.89 -9.39
C MET A 114 11.58 -23.49 -9.37
N THR A 115 12.10 -23.11 -8.21
CA THR A 115 12.98 -21.93 -8.05
C THR A 115 14.42 -22.37 -8.10
N GLN A 116 15.28 -21.70 -8.86
CA GLN A 116 16.72 -21.94 -8.90
C GLN A 116 17.50 -20.76 -8.30
N TYR A 117 18.48 -21.06 -7.43
CA TYR A 117 19.43 -20.06 -6.92
C TYR A 117 20.49 -19.72 -7.97
N LEU A 118 20.72 -18.43 -8.22
CA LEU A 118 21.68 -17.93 -9.22
C LEU A 118 22.94 -17.34 -8.60
N ALA A 119 22.79 -16.67 -7.46
CA ALA A 119 23.88 -16.06 -6.71
C ALA A 119 23.49 -15.95 -5.24
N GLU A 120 24.47 -15.98 -4.35
CA GLU A 120 24.25 -15.76 -2.92
C GLU A 120 25.39 -14.94 -2.29
N ARG A 121 25.05 -14.31 -1.18
CA ARG A 121 25.99 -13.70 -0.24
C ARG A 121 25.54 -14.06 1.17
N SER A 122 26.48 -14.55 1.96
CA SER A 122 26.25 -14.94 3.35
C SER A 122 27.17 -14.11 4.26
N PRO A 123 26.71 -13.70 5.45
CA PRO A 123 27.55 -13.05 6.44
C PRO A 123 28.58 -14.04 7.01
N ASN A 124 29.64 -13.51 7.61
CA ASN A 124 30.60 -14.33 8.34
C ASN A 124 29.93 -14.87 9.63
N GLY A 125 29.78 -16.20 9.76
CA GLY A 125 29.24 -16.83 10.98
C GLY A 125 28.20 -17.94 10.70
N LEU A 126 27.33 -18.18 11.69
CA LEU A 126 26.26 -19.18 11.59
C LEU A 126 25.09 -18.63 10.78
N SER A 127 25.02 -19.03 9.51
CA SER A 127 23.97 -18.65 8.55
C SER A 127 23.40 -19.88 7.84
N VAL A 128 22.23 -19.70 7.22
CA VAL A 128 21.60 -20.73 6.40
C VAL A 128 22.40 -20.85 5.10
N ARG A 129 22.99 -22.01 4.83
CA ARG A 129 23.79 -22.22 3.61
C ARG A 129 22.89 -22.47 2.40
N VAL A 130 23.16 -21.73 1.33
CA VAL A 130 22.52 -21.87 0.02
C VAL A 130 23.57 -22.28 -1.00
N GLU A 131 23.20 -23.18 -1.92
CA GLU A 131 24.07 -23.64 -3.00
C GLU A 131 23.57 -23.08 -4.33
N VAL A 132 24.42 -22.35 -5.06
CA VAL A 132 24.10 -21.82 -6.39
C VAL A 132 23.82 -22.98 -7.35
N GLY A 133 22.76 -22.85 -8.15
CA GLY A 133 22.27 -23.88 -9.06
C GLY A 133 21.24 -24.83 -8.45
N ARG A 134 21.15 -24.92 -7.11
CA ARG A 134 20.16 -25.75 -6.42
C ARG A 134 18.73 -25.29 -6.75
N ARG A 135 17.84 -26.27 -6.93
CA ARG A 135 16.41 -26.07 -7.17
C ARG A 135 15.60 -26.35 -5.90
N VAL A 136 14.59 -25.53 -5.64
CA VAL A 136 13.67 -25.65 -4.49
C VAL A 136 12.20 -25.45 -4.90
N PRO A 137 11.23 -25.99 -4.15
CA PRO A 137 9.81 -25.94 -4.53
C PRO A 137 9.24 -24.52 -4.60
N LEU A 138 8.25 -24.31 -5.48
CA LEU A 138 7.58 -23.01 -5.60
C LEU A 138 6.61 -22.72 -4.45
N HIS A 139 5.88 -23.72 -3.96
CA HIS A 139 4.73 -23.51 -3.06
C HIS A 139 5.10 -23.21 -1.61
N CYS A 140 6.26 -23.66 -1.14
CA CYS A 140 6.63 -23.58 0.28
C CYS A 140 7.90 -22.76 0.55
N THR A 141 8.48 -22.12 -0.47
CA THR A 141 9.64 -21.23 -0.31
C THR A 141 9.24 -19.79 -0.55
N ALA A 142 9.79 -18.83 0.21
CA ALA A 142 9.53 -17.41 -0.06
C ALA A 142 9.81 -17.03 -1.53
N PRO A 143 10.97 -17.34 -2.14
CA PRO A 143 11.22 -16.93 -3.52
C PRO A 143 10.27 -17.60 -4.52
N GLY A 144 9.85 -18.85 -4.25
CA GLY A 144 8.86 -19.54 -5.06
C GLY A 144 7.48 -18.89 -5.00
N LYS A 145 7.01 -18.56 -3.79
CA LYS A 145 5.72 -17.86 -3.60
C LYS A 145 5.76 -16.47 -4.22
N ALA A 146 6.88 -15.75 -4.16
CA ALA A 146 7.04 -14.49 -4.89
C ALA A 146 6.96 -14.68 -6.41
N LEU A 147 7.64 -15.68 -6.98
CA LEU A 147 7.53 -15.98 -8.40
C LEU A 147 6.08 -16.26 -8.79
N LEU A 148 5.38 -17.15 -8.08
CA LEU A 148 3.96 -17.46 -8.33
C LEU A 148 3.04 -16.24 -8.21
N ALA A 149 3.28 -15.38 -7.23
CA ALA A 149 2.44 -14.21 -6.97
C ALA A 149 2.58 -13.13 -8.04
N PHE A 150 3.79 -12.89 -8.55
CA PHE A 150 4.07 -11.75 -9.43
C PHE A 150 4.22 -12.10 -10.91
N GLN A 151 4.11 -13.39 -11.29
CA GLN A 151 3.97 -13.76 -12.71
C GLN A 151 2.75 -13.09 -13.35
N ASP A 152 2.76 -13.02 -14.69
CA ASP A 152 1.53 -12.80 -15.46
C ASP A 152 0.42 -13.77 -14.99
N PRO A 153 -0.83 -13.32 -14.80
CA PRO A 153 -1.90 -14.15 -14.24
C PRO A 153 -2.12 -15.48 -14.97
N ALA A 154 -1.96 -15.52 -16.30
CA ALA A 154 -2.12 -16.74 -17.08
C ALA A 154 -0.95 -17.72 -16.81
N VAL A 155 0.27 -17.20 -16.71
CA VAL A 155 1.46 -18.00 -16.39
C VAL A 155 1.38 -18.52 -14.95
N GLY A 156 1.00 -17.67 -13.99
CA GLY A 156 0.83 -18.05 -12.59
C GLY A 156 -0.20 -19.18 -12.41
N ARG A 157 -1.35 -19.09 -13.09
CA ARG A 157 -2.36 -20.15 -13.08
C ARG A 157 -1.83 -21.45 -13.70
N ALA A 158 -1.18 -21.37 -14.85
CA ALA A 158 -0.60 -22.56 -15.50
C ALA A 158 0.50 -23.22 -14.66
N LEU A 159 1.24 -22.47 -13.84
CA LEU A 159 2.19 -23.01 -12.87
C LEU A 159 1.44 -23.72 -11.72
N LEU A 160 0.44 -23.07 -11.12
CA LEU A 160 -0.35 -23.64 -10.03
C LEU A 160 -1.00 -24.98 -10.42
N ASP A 161 -1.55 -25.09 -11.63
CA ASP A 161 -2.18 -26.31 -12.13
C ASP A 161 -1.20 -27.50 -12.27
N ARG A 162 0.11 -27.23 -12.30
CA ARG A 162 1.18 -28.24 -12.46
C ARG A 162 1.93 -28.52 -11.16
N LEU A 163 1.59 -27.84 -10.06
CA LEU A 163 2.30 -28.00 -8.80
C LEU A 163 1.80 -29.20 -8.00
N THR A 164 2.75 -29.89 -7.38
CA THR A 164 2.48 -30.85 -6.29
C THR A 164 2.78 -30.16 -4.96
N LEU A 165 1.81 -30.12 -4.05
CA LEU A 165 1.95 -29.47 -2.74
C LEU A 165 2.47 -30.45 -1.69
N ASP A 166 3.69 -30.95 -1.90
CA ASP A 166 4.31 -31.94 -1.01
C ASP A 166 4.61 -31.33 0.37
N LEU A 167 4.29 -32.08 1.42
CA LEU A 167 4.59 -31.72 2.82
C LEU A 167 6.11 -31.82 3.06
N GLN A 168 6.77 -30.69 3.35
CA GLN A 168 8.20 -30.63 3.69
C GLN A 168 8.44 -30.54 5.21
N THR A 169 7.54 -29.84 5.88
CA THR A 169 7.50 -29.58 7.33
C THR A 169 6.05 -29.57 7.82
N PRO A 170 5.79 -29.61 9.14
CA PRO A 170 4.44 -29.45 9.69
C PRO A 170 3.77 -28.11 9.36
N LYS A 171 4.52 -27.08 8.94
CA LYS A 171 3.99 -25.75 8.58
C LYS A 171 3.80 -25.57 7.07
N THR A 172 4.13 -26.58 6.26
CA THR A 172 3.98 -26.47 4.80
C THR A 172 2.52 -26.23 4.42
N ILE A 173 2.29 -25.26 3.55
CA ILE A 173 0.99 -25.09 2.90
C ILE A 173 0.76 -26.26 1.93
N THR A 174 -0.24 -27.10 2.19
CA THR A 174 -0.55 -28.29 1.38
C THR A 174 -1.90 -28.24 0.67
N SER A 175 -2.64 -27.14 0.79
CA SER A 175 -3.89 -26.92 0.06
C SER A 175 -3.76 -25.76 -0.92
N LEU A 176 -4.43 -25.89 -2.07
CA LEU A 176 -4.41 -24.86 -3.11
C LEU A 176 -5.06 -23.56 -2.61
N ASP A 177 -6.16 -23.66 -1.87
CA ASP A 177 -6.87 -22.49 -1.34
C ASP A 177 -6.00 -21.69 -0.36
N ALA A 178 -5.28 -22.37 0.54
CA ALA A 178 -4.37 -21.70 1.47
C ALA A 178 -3.17 -21.08 0.75
N LEU A 179 -2.65 -21.75 -0.30
CA LEU A 179 -1.59 -21.18 -1.12
C LEU A 179 -2.09 -19.94 -1.86
N GLN A 180 -3.28 -19.98 -2.46
CA GLN A 180 -3.87 -18.84 -3.14
C GLN A 180 -4.07 -17.65 -2.18
N ALA A 181 -4.52 -17.90 -0.95
CA ALA A 181 -4.63 -16.86 0.07
C ALA A 181 -3.27 -16.23 0.42
N ASP A 182 -2.22 -17.05 0.59
CA ASP A 182 -0.85 -16.56 0.83
C ASP A 182 -0.29 -15.78 -0.36
N LEU A 183 -0.57 -16.21 -1.59
CA LEU A 183 -0.16 -15.50 -2.81
C LEU A 183 -0.88 -14.15 -2.96
N THR A 184 -2.16 -14.09 -2.62
CA THR A 184 -2.93 -12.83 -2.57
C THR A 184 -2.32 -11.85 -1.56
N LEU A 185 -1.99 -12.34 -0.36
CA LEU A 185 -1.29 -11.57 0.67
C LEU A 185 0.10 -11.11 0.21
N THR A 186 0.83 -11.99 -0.49
CA THR A 186 2.13 -11.70 -1.10
C THR A 186 2.03 -10.54 -2.10
N ARG A 187 1.05 -10.59 -3.02
CA ARG A 187 0.79 -9.51 -3.99
C ARG A 187 0.47 -8.19 -3.30
N ALA A 188 -0.39 -8.23 -2.29
CA ALA A 188 -0.79 -7.05 -1.53
C ALA A 188 0.40 -6.40 -0.79
N ARG A 189 1.24 -7.21 -0.14
CA ARG A 189 2.44 -6.72 0.58
C ARG A 189 3.54 -6.24 -0.37
N GLY A 190 3.75 -6.94 -1.49
CA GLY A 190 4.85 -6.72 -2.43
C GLY A 190 6.05 -7.67 -2.20
N TYR A 191 5.96 -8.55 -1.21
CA TYR A 191 6.97 -9.56 -0.88
C TYR A 191 6.26 -10.79 -0.27
N SER A 192 6.88 -11.95 -0.41
CA SER A 192 6.43 -13.22 0.19
C SER A 192 7.19 -13.51 1.47
N ILE A 193 6.62 -14.33 2.32
CA ILE A 193 7.25 -14.85 3.54
C ILE A 193 7.09 -16.36 3.56
N SER A 194 8.09 -17.09 4.05
CA SER A 194 7.98 -18.51 4.42
C SER A 194 8.39 -18.69 5.88
N TYR A 195 7.45 -19.13 6.73
CA TYR A 195 7.69 -19.38 8.16
C TYR A 195 7.92 -20.87 8.42
N GLU A 196 9.18 -21.31 8.31
CA GLU A 196 9.60 -22.70 8.43
C GLU A 196 8.81 -23.67 7.54
N GLU A 197 8.26 -23.20 6.41
CA GLU A 197 7.39 -24.02 5.53
C GLU A 197 8.22 -25.05 4.76
N HIS A 198 9.43 -24.68 4.30
CA HIS A 198 10.33 -25.55 3.54
C HIS A 198 11.36 -26.28 4.41
N LEU A 199 11.91 -25.60 5.42
CA LEU A 199 12.94 -26.14 6.31
C LEU A 199 12.61 -25.79 7.77
N PRO A 200 12.62 -26.76 8.70
CA PRO A 200 12.44 -26.46 10.12
C PRO A 200 13.52 -25.52 10.64
N GLY A 201 13.14 -24.55 11.47
CA GLY A 201 14.04 -23.56 12.05
C GLY A 201 14.52 -22.48 11.08
N VAL A 202 13.99 -22.39 9.86
CA VAL A 202 14.39 -21.39 8.86
C VAL A 202 13.20 -20.57 8.41
N ASN A 203 13.30 -19.25 8.58
CA ASN A 203 12.36 -18.31 7.96
C ASN A 203 13.02 -17.67 6.73
N SER A 204 12.18 -17.24 5.79
CA SER A 204 12.66 -16.48 4.63
C SER A 204 11.65 -15.44 4.17
N VAL A 205 12.15 -14.38 3.55
CA VAL A 205 11.36 -13.31 2.94
C VAL A 205 11.92 -12.98 1.58
N ALA A 206 11.06 -12.75 0.59
CA ALA A 206 11.50 -12.56 -0.78
C ALA A 206 10.71 -11.48 -1.53
N ALA A 207 11.40 -10.69 -2.35
CA ALA A 207 10.80 -9.63 -3.15
C ALA A 207 11.18 -9.78 -4.63
N PRO A 208 10.22 -9.60 -5.56
CA PRO A 208 10.47 -9.77 -6.97
C PRO A 208 11.33 -8.63 -7.54
N VAL A 209 12.26 -8.99 -8.42
CA VAL A 209 13.00 -8.05 -9.25
C VAL A 209 12.23 -7.90 -10.56
N MET A 210 11.44 -6.83 -10.66
CA MET A 210 10.53 -6.59 -11.77
C MET A 210 11.25 -5.98 -12.97
N GLY A 211 11.00 -6.52 -14.15
CA GLY A 211 11.38 -5.95 -15.43
C GLY A 211 10.48 -4.78 -15.84
N ARG A 212 10.76 -4.20 -17.00
CA ARG A 212 10.04 -3.03 -17.55
C ARG A 212 8.56 -3.29 -17.86
N ASP A 213 8.24 -4.52 -18.21
CA ASP A 213 6.88 -5.00 -18.52
C ASP A 213 6.12 -5.46 -17.27
N ASN A 214 6.67 -5.20 -16.08
CA ASN A 214 6.12 -5.65 -14.80
C ASN A 214 6.05 -7.19 -14.71
N THR A 215 6.94 -7.91 -15.38
CA THR A 215 7.18 -9.33 -15.17
C THR A 215 8.39 -9.56 -14.25
N PRO A 216 8.42 -10.61 -13.42
CA PRO A 216 9.53 -10.87 -12.53
C PRO A 216 10.71 -11.49 -13.29
N MET A 217 11.81 -10.73 -13.43
CA MET A 217 13.07 -11.21 -14.02
C MET A 217 13.81 -12.18 -13.08
N GLY A 218 13.56 -12.03 -11.78
CA GLY A 218 14.12 -12.85 -10.72
C GLY A 218 13.52 -12.43 -9.38
N VAL A 219 14.07 -12.97 -8.30
CA VAL A 219 13.63 -12.67 -6.93
C VAL A 219 14.84 -12.55 -6.02
N LEU A 220 14.87 -11.51 -5.19
CA LEU A 220 15.79 -11.44 -4.05
C LEU A 220 15.15 -12.12 -2.85
N VAL A 221 15.91 -12.93 -2.12
CA VAL A 221 15.46 -13.59 -0.89
C VAL A 221 16.48 -13.40 0.21
N ALA A 222 16.02 -13.13 1.43
CA ALA A 222 16.79 -13.28 2.66
C ALA A 222 16.30 -14.52 3.42
N LEU A 223 17.24 -15.35 3.90
CA LEU A 223 16.97 -16.58 4.66
C LEU A 223 17.83 -16.60 5.92
N GLY A 224 17.20 -16.88 7.05
CA GLY A 224 17.87 -16.91 8.35
C GLY A 224 17.21 -17.88 9.33
N PRO A 225 17.86 -18.19 10.46
CA PRO A 225 17.25 -18.96 11.55
C PRO A 225 15.97 -18.28 12.04
N SER A 226 14.92 -19.05 12.32
CA SER A 226 13.62 -18.52 12.77
C SER A 226 13.70 -17.78 14.11
N SER A 227 14.76 -18.01 14.89
CA SER A 227 15.06 -17.29 16.14
C SER A 227 15.67 -15.90 15.93
N ARG A 228 16.15 -15.59 14.71
CA ARG A 228 16.72 -14.28 14.36
C ARG A 228 15.88 -13.55 13.33
N LEU A 229 15.40 -14.24 12.30
CA LEU A 229 14.50 -13.68 11.30
C LEU A 229 13.06 -14.05 11.68
N ASP A 230 12.45 -13.30 12.60
CA ASP A 230 11.14 -13.60 13.18
C ASP A 230 10.07 -12.59 12.76
N SER A 231 8.85 -12.70 13.30
CA SER A 231 7.73 -11.81 12.96
C SER A 231 8.00 -10.32 13.24
N SER A 232 8.95 -9.99 14.12
CA SER A 232 9.29 -8.61 14.46
C SER A 232 10.14 -7.91 13.40
N ASN A 233 10.97 -8.65 12.67
CA ASN A 233 11.96 -8.08 11.73
C ASN A 233 11.87 -8.60 10.29
N ILE A 234 11.08 -9.64 10.02
CA ILE A 234 10.90 -10.18 8.67
C ILE A 234 10.20 -9.20 7.71
N HIS A 235 9.24 -8.42 8.21
CA HIS A 235 8.57 -7.38 7.43
C HIS A 235 9.52 -6.20 7.09
N PRO A 236 10.32 -5.67 8.03
CA PRO A 236 11.45 -4.79 7.71
C PRO A 236 12.38 -5.33 6.63
N ALA A 237 12.83 -6.58 6.74
CA ALA A 237 13.70 -7.20 5.73
C ALA A 237 13.01 -7.24 4.35
N GLY A 238 11.73 -7.59 4.28
CA GLY A 238 10.96 -7.57 3.03
C GLY A 238 10.90 -6.19 2.36
N ARG A 239 10.80 -5.10 3.12
CA ARG A 239 10.83 -3.72 2.57
C ARG A 239 12.20 -3.36 2.00
N GLU A 240 13.27 -3.76 2.66
CA GLU A 240 14.64 -3.55 2.17
C GLU A 240 14.92 -4.36 0.90
N LEU A 241 14.38 -5.58 0.80
CA LEU A 241 14.45 -6.37 -0.44
C LEU A 241 13.69 -5.71 -1.60
N ILE A 242 12.51 -5.13 -1.36
CA ILE A 242 11.80 -4.34 -2.40
C ILE A 242 12.65 -3.13 -2.83
N ALA A 243 13.23 -2.41 -1.88
CA ALA A 243 14.05 -1.23 -2.19
C ALA A 243 15.29 -1.61 -3.01
N ALA A 244 15.94 -2.73 -2.66
CA ALA A 244 17.06 -3.29 -3.40
C ALA A 244 16.66 -3.75 -4.80
N ALA A 245 15.56 -4.51 -4.93
CA ALA A 245 15.04 -4.98 -6.21
C ALA A 245 14.79 -3.83 -7.20
N ARG A 246 14.30 -2.68 -6.72
CA ARG A 246 14.14 -1.46 -7.54
C ARG A 246 15.46 -0.83 -7.96
N ARG A 247 16.48 -0.85 -7.10
CA ARG A 247 17.81 -0.32 -7.43
C ARG A 247 18.50 -1.18 -8.50
N ILE A 248 18.29 -2.49 -8.49
CA ILE A 248 18.83 -3.42 -9.49
C ILE A 248 18.36 -3.07 -10.90
N THR A 249 17.06 -2.80 -11.08
CA THR A 249 16.48 -2.54 -12.40
C THR A 249 16.36 -1.05 -12.76
N GLY A 250 16.70 -0.16 -11.83
CA GLY A 250 16.45 1.28 -11.98
C GLY A 250 14.95 1.62 -12.10
N ALA A 251 14.06 0.68 -11.79
CA ALA A 251 12.62 0.86 -11.88
C ALA A 251 12.14 1.73 -10.70
N ALA A 252 12.06 3.04 -10.93
CA ALA A 252 11.46 4.00 -10.00
C ALA A 252 9.92 4.00 -10.03
N GLY A 253 9.28 3.40 -11.04
CA GLY A 253 7.84 3.53 -11.25
C GLY A 253 7.19 2.31 -11.89
N ALA A 254 6.42 1.56 -11.11
CA ALA A 254 5.32 0.70 -11.57
C ALA A 254 4.46 0.20 -10.39
N VAL A 255 4.34 0.98 -9.30
CA VAL A 255 3.51 0.57 -8.16
C VAL A 255 2.58 1.73 -7.81
N ALA A 256 1.27 1.47 -7.83
CA ALA A 256 0.22 2.47 -7.60
C ALA A 256 0.25 3.09 -6.17
N ILE A 257 0.93 2.43 -5.23
CA ILE A 257 1.19 2.92 -3.86
C ILE A 257 2.61 3.48 -3.82
N SER A 258 2.73 4.77 -3.48
CA SER A 258 4.03 5.45 -3.41
C SER A 258 4.98 4.74 -2.45
N SER A 259 6.27 4.80 -2.77
CA SER A 259 7.36 4.32 -1.90
C SER A 259 8.05 5.44 -1.14
N ARG A 260 7.69 6.70 -1.42
CA ARG A 260 8.23 7.88 -0.76
C ARG A 260 7.05 8.80 -0.44
N PRO A 261 6.67 8.93 0.84
CA PRO A 261 5.69 9.94 1.20
C PRO A 261 6.25 11.34 0.93
N ARG A 262 5.35 12.33 0.90
CA ARG A 262 5.74 13.73 0.89
C ARG A 262 6.70 14.00 2.05
N PRO A 263 7.79 14.77 1.86
CA PRO A 263 8.59 15.23 3.00
C PRO A 263 7.72 16.00 3.99
N ARG A 264 7.89 15.73 5.28
CA ARG A 264 7.13 16.42 6.33
C ARG A 264 7.41 17.92 6.26
N SER A 265 6.36 18.74 6.27
CA SER A 265 6.52 20.19 6.39
C SER A 265 7.04 20.54 7.79
N ALA A 266 8.05 21.39 7.88
CA ALA A 266 8.60 21.88 9.16
C ALA A 266 7.60 22.73 9.97
N THR A 267 6.48 23.12 9.37
CA THR A 267 5.47 24.01 9.98
C THR A 267 4.35 23.27 10.70
N GLY A 268 4.18 21.96 10.47
CA GLY A 268 3.09 21.19 11.07
C GLY A 268 3.45 20.74 12.48
N ARG A 269 2.78 21.30 13.50
CA ARG A 269 2.86 20.79 14.88
C ARG A 269 1.63 19.94 15.13
N PRO A 270 1.80 18.69 15.63
CA PRO A 270 0.66 17.88 16.04
C PRO A 270 -0.25 18.70 16.96
N SER A 271 -1.57 18.56 16.80
CA SER A 271 -2.52 19.16 17.75
C SER A 271 -2.13 18.74 19.17
N ALA A 272 -2.18 19.67 20.13
CA ALA A 272 -1.78 19.42 21.52
C ALA A 272 -2.57 18.27 22.19
N GLU A 273 -3.70 17.87 21.59
CA GLU A 273 -4.57 16.79 22.06
C GLU A 273 -4.43 15.48 21.27
N LEU A 274 -3.54 15.41 20.26
CA LEU A 274 -3.29 14.17 19.52
C LEU A 274 -2.35 13.25 20.30
N SER A 275 -2.83 12.05 20.63
CA SER A 275 -2.08 11.02 21.34
C SER A 275 -1.95 9.75 20.51
N CYS A 276 -0.77 9.12 20.52
CA CYS A 276 -0.62 7.75 20.06
C CYS A 276 -1.00 6.82 21.22
N ILE A 277 -2.22 6.28 21.18
CA ILE A 277 -2.77 5.45 22.25
C ILE A 277 -2.33 3.99 22.16
N LEU A 278 -1.90 3.55 20.97
CA LEU A 278 -1.35 2.22 20.77
C LEU A 278 -0.28 2.25 19.66
N PRO A 279 1.03 2.22 20.00
CA PRO A 279 2.11 2.18 19.02
C PRO A 279 2.28 0.75 18.44
N TRP A 280 1.20 0.19 17.88
CA TRP A 280 1.10 -1.22 17.46
C TRP A 280 2.10 -1.59 16.35
N GLY A 281 2.32 -0.66 15.42
CA GLY A 281 3.17 -0.91 14.27
C GLY A 281 2.51 -1.75 13.18
N ALA A 282 1.20 -1.60 13.02
CA ALA A 282 0.39 -2.26 12.01
C ALA A 282 0.93 -2.04 10.61
N GLN A 283 1.09 -3.12 9.82
CA GLN A 283 1.55 -3.00 8.45
C GLN A 283 0.58 -2.15 7.63
N LEU A 284 -0.72 -2.42 7.73
CA LEU A 284 -1.78 -1.63 7.15
C LEU A 284 -2.97 -1.60 8.10
N GLY A 285 -2.91 -0.71 9.09
CA GLY A 285 -4.01 -0.48 10.02
C GLY A 285 -5.17 0.21 9.31
N GLU A 286 -6.38 -0.35 9.33
CA GLU A 286 -7.52 0.20 8.57
C GLU A 286 -8.85 0.09 9.30
N SER A 287 -9.83 0.77 8.71
CA SER A 287 -11.28 0.70 8.99
C SER A 287 -11.62 0.57 10.48
N PRO A 288 -11.18 1.54 11.32
CA PRO A 288 -11.62 1.59 12.70
C PRO A 288 -13.14 1.78 12.75
N VAL A 289 -13.79 1.12 13.71
CA VAL A 289 -15.22 1.23 13.93
C VAL A 289 -15.53 1.12 15.42
N TRP A 290 -16.35 2.02 15.92
CA TRP A 290 -16.76 2.02 17.33
C TRP A 290 -17.91 1.06 17.55
N HIS A 291 -17.77 0.16 18.52
CA HIS A 291 -18.82 -0.76 18.93
C HIS A 291 -19.45 -0.28 20.25
N GLU A 292 -20.59 0.42 20.15
CA GLU A 292 -21.26 1.04 21.29
C GLU A 292 -21.57 0.04 22.41
N GLY A 293 -22.05 -1.16 22.07
CA GLY A 293 -22.44 -2.18 23.06
C GLY A 293 -21.26 -2.73 23.88
N GLU A 294 -20.04 -2.63 23.37
CA GLU A 294 -18.82 -3.12 24.06
C GLU A 294 -17.93 -1.99 24.57
N ASN A 295 -18.24 -0.73 24.22
CA ASN A 295 -17.36 0.42 24.43
C ASN A 295 -15.93 0.16 23.94
N ALA A 296 -15.80 -0.48 22.77
CA ALA A 296 -14.53 -0.87 22.20
C ALA A 296 -14.41 -0.40 20.75
N LEU A 297 -13.17 -0.14 20.33
CA LEU A 297 -12.84 0.15 18.94
C LEU A 297 -12.38 -1.14 18.26
N TYR A 298 -13.08 -1.56 17.22
CA TYR A 298 -12.58 -2.57 16.30
C TYR A 298 -11.77 -1.92 15.18
N TRP A 299 -10.72 -2.59 14.71
CA TRP A 299 -9.90 -2.15 13.60
C TRP A 299 -9.14 -3.34 13.03
N VAL A 300 -8.50 -3.21 11.86
CA VAL A 300 -7.81 -4.34 11.21
C VAL A 300 -6.35 -4.03 10.96
N ASP A 301 -5.48 -5.04 10.94
CA ASP A 301 -4.24 -4.99 10.16
C ASP A 301 -4.39 -5.88 8.93
N ILE A 302 -4.58 -5.26 7.77
CA ILE A 302 -4.84 -5.98 6.52
C ILE A 302 -3.63 -6.84 6.14
N LEU A 303 -2.42 -6.30 6.32
CA LEU A 303 -1.19 -6.91 5.86
C LEU A 303 -0.47 -7.70 6.96
N HIS A 304 -0.93 -7.69 8.19
CA HIS A 304 -0.67 -8.73 9.19
C HIS A 304 -2.03 -9.30 9.61
N PRO A 305 -2.63 -10.20 8.79
CA PRO A 305 -4.08 -10.40 8.73
C PRO A 305 -4.75 -10.69 10.08
N ALA A 306 -5.26 -9.63 10.68
CA ALA A 306 -5.88 -9.69 11.99
C ALA A 306 -6.97 -8.64 12.15
N VAL A 307 -7.96 -8.99 12.97
CA VAL A 307 -8.98 -8.07 13.48
C VAL A 307 -8.65 -7.82 14.95
N HIS A 308 -8.62 -6.55 15.33
CA HIS A 308 -8.28 -6.11 16.67
C HIS A 308 -9.49 -5.54 17.39
N ARG A 309 -9.53 -5.72 18.71
CA ARG A 309 -10.49 -5.08 19.61
C ARG A 309 -9.71 -4.29 20.67
N PHE A 310 -9.80 -2.97 20.60
CA PHE A 310 -9.15 -2.05 21.51
C PHE A 310 -10.14 -1.47 22.52
N ASP A 311 -9.86 -1.67 23.80
CA ASP A 311 -10.60 -1.06 24.90
C ASP A 311 -9.89 0.23 25.36
N PRO A 312 -10.46 1.42 25.12
CA PRO A 312 -9.83 2.69 25.50
C PRO A 312 -9.79 2.91 27.01
N ALA A 313 -10.62 2.24 27.81
CA ALA A 313 -10.62 2.40 29.27
C ALA A 313 -9.46 1.64 29.92
N THR A 314 -9.10 0.48 29.37
CA THR A 314 -8.00 -0.35 29.90
C THR A 314 -6.71 -0.24 29.10
N GLY A 315 -6.77 0.28 27.87
CA GLY A 315 -5.66 0.29 26.92
C GLY A 315 -5.34 -1.08 26.33
N ARG A 316 -6.17 -2.09 26.56
CA ARG A 316 -5.94 -3.46 26.09
C ARG A 316 -6.33 -3.60 24.62
N ASN A 317 -5.44 -4.18 23.81
CA ASN A 317 -5.71 -4.56 22.42
C ASN A 317 -5.73 -6.08 22.29
N GLU A 318 -6.90 -6.66 22.07
CA GLU A 318 -7.06 -8.08 21.77
C GLU A 318 -6.94 -8.31 20.26
N THR A 319 -6.39 -9.46 19.88
CA THR A 319 -6.08 -9.77 18.47
C THR A 319 -6.71 -11.08 18.07
N CYS A 320 -7.37 -11.06 16.92
CA CYS A 320 -7.99 -12.20 16.26
C CYS A 320 -7.32 -12.39 14.89
N GLU A 321 -6.40 -13.36 14.79
CA GLU A 321 -5.75 -13.71 13.53
C GLU A 321 -6.76 -14.34 12.57
N THR A 322 -6.84 -13.84 11.34
CA THR A 322 -7.85 -14.27 10.35
C THR A 322 -7.27 -15.17 9.26
N GLY A 323 -5.94 -15.19 9.10
CA GLY A 323 -5.24 -16.02 8.10
C GLY A 323 -5.41 -15.58 6.64
N LYS A 324 -6.25 -14.58 6.35
CA LYS A 324 -6.45 -13.97 5.03
C LYS A 324 -6.80 -12.49 5.15
N LEU A 325 -6.61 -11.75 4.06
CA LEU A 325 -6.86 -10.30 4.03
C LEU A 325 -8.28 -9.99 4.52
N VAL A 326 -8.37 -9.24 5.62
CA VAL A 326 -9.60 -8.63 6.12
C VAL A 326 -9.38 -7.13 6.13
N SER A 327 -10.23 -6.40 5.41
CA SER A 327 -10.04 -4.98 5.15
C SER A 327 -10.99 -4.08 5.93
N ALA A 328 -12.14 -4.59 6.39
CA ALA A 328 -13.06 -3.85 7.24
C ALA A 328 -13.83 -4.77 8.19
N VAL A 329 -14.21 -4.23 9.36
CA VAL A 329 -15.13 -4.86 10.32
C VAL A 329 -16.47 -4.16 10.25
N ILE A 330 -17.55 -4.93 10.27
CA ILE A 330 -18.92 -4.46 10.17
C ILE A 330 -19.69 -4.95 11.40
N PRO A 331 -19.94 -4.06 12.39
CA PRO A 331 -20.76 -4.39 13.53
C PRO A 331 -22.21 -4.71 13.14
N VAL A 332 -22.74 -5.78 13.72
CA VAL A 332 -24.11 -6.25 13.49
C VAL A 332 -24.91 -6.12 14.78
N THR A 333 -26.19 -5.80 14.66
CA THR A 333 -27.12 -5.78 15.80
C THR A 333 -27.03 -7.08 16.60
N GLY A 334 -26.92 -6.95 17.93
CA GLY A 334 -26.75 -8.10 18.84
C GLY A 334 -25.29 -8.52 19.08
N GLY A 335 -24.30 -7.75 18.63
CA GLY A 335 -22.88 -7.95 18.96
C GLY A 335 -22.15 -8.98 18.09
N ARG A 336 -22.74 -9.38 16.97
CA ARG A 336 -22.05 -10.19 15.96
C ARG A 336 -21.20 -9.30 15.06
N LEU A 337 -20.24 -9.90 14.37
CA LEU A 337 -19.34 -9.20 13.46
C LEU A 337 -19.38 -9.85 12.09
N LEU A 338 -19.56 -9.02 11.07
CA LEU A 338 -19.20 -9.33 9.69
C LEU A 338 -17.86 -8.67 9.38
N VAL A 339 -17.16 -9.18 8.38
CA VAL A 339 -15.93 -8.58 7.85
C VAL A 339 -15.97 -8.56 6.33
N ALA A 340 -15.35 -7.54 5.74
CA ALA A 340 -15.01 -7.55 4.33
C ALA A 340 -13.62 -8.19 4.17
N SER A 341 -13.55 -9.29 3.42
CA SER A 341 -12.31 -10.02 3.15
C SER A 341 -11.97 -10.05 1.66
N GLN A 342 -10.84 -10.64 1.32
CA GLN A 342 -10.49 -10.95 -0.07
C GLN A 342 -11.50 -11.87 -0.79
N ASP A 343 -12.29 -12.66 -0.07
CA ASP A 343 -13.19 -13.66 -0.68
C ASP A 343 -14.66 -13.21 -0.71
N GLY A 344 -15.00 -12.16 0.05
CA GLY A 344 -16.35 -11.66 0.17
C GLY A 344 -16.64 -11.04 1.54
N VAL A 345 -17.91 -10.86 1.84
CA VAL A 345 -18.38 -10.54 3.19
C VAL A 345 -18.60 -11.84 3.96
N GLU A 346 -18.06 -11.92 5.16
CA GLU A 346 -18.03 -13.16 5.96
C GLU A 346 -18.34 -12.89 7.43
N TRP A 347 -18.97 -13.86 8.10
CA TRP A 347 -19.16 -13.86 9.55
C TRP A 347 -17.86 -14.16 10.25
N LEU A 348 -17.50 -13.32 11.23
CA LEU A 348 -16.33 -13.50 12.07
C LEU A 348 -16.73 -14.04 13.45
N ASN A 349 -16.17 -15.19 13.82
CA ASN A 349 -16.07 -15.57 15.22
C ASN A 349 -14.76 -15.01 15.78
N PHE A 350 -14.85 -13.92 16.54
CA PHE A 350 -13.67 -13.23 17.08
C PHE A 350 -12.83 -14.10 18.02
N ALA A 351 -13.46 -15.03 18.76
CA ALA A 351 -12.74 -15.89 19.70
C ALA A 351 -11.89 -16.97 19.00
N SER A 352 -12.31 -17.43 17.82
CA SER A 352 -11.61 -18.50 17.10
C SER A 352 -10.91 -18.07 15.82
N GLY A 353 -11.15 -16.85 15.32
CA GLY A 353 -10.69 -16.39 14.02
C GLY A 353 -11.41 -17.03 12.84
N ARG A 354 -12.44 -17.86 13.09
CA ARG A 354 -13.15 -18.56 12.03
C ARG A 354 -14.01 -17.58 11.22
N LEU A 355 -13.82 -17.62 9.91
CA LEU A 355 -14.61 -16.89 8.92
C LEU A 355 -15.58 -17.86 8.23
N THR A 356 -16.86 -17.47 8.16
CA THR A 356 -17.91 -18.22 7.46
C THR A 356 -18.52 -17.34 6.37
N PRO A 357 -18.58 -17.80 5.10
CA PRO A 357 -19.13 -17.00 4.00
C PRO A 357 -20.56 -16.48 4.27
N PHE A 358 -20.81 -15.22 3.92
CA PHE A 358 -22.15 -14.64 3.86
C PHE A 358 -22.53 -14.30 2.41
N VAL A 359 -21.72 -13.52 1.71
CA VAL A 359 -21.96 -13.13 0.31
C VAL A 359 -20.65 -12.77 -0.38
N SER A 360 -20.52 -13.07 -1.67
CA SER A 360 -19.37 -12.69 -2.48
C SER A 360 -19.83 -11.82 -3.67
N PRO A 361 -19.80 -10.48 -3.55
CA PRO A 361 -20.31 -9.59 -4.59
C PRO A 361 -19.44 -9.57 -5.86
N GLU A 362 -18.19 -10.01 -5.75
CA GLU A 362 -17.18 -10.08 -6.81
C GLU A 362 -16.92 -11.53 -7.26
N ALA A 363 -17.89 -12.43 -7.05
CA ALA A 363 -17.75 -13.85 -7.39
C ALA A 363 -17.33 -14.04 -8.85
N GLY A 364 -16.18 -14.69 -9.07
CA GLY A 364 -15.60 -14.95 -10.39
C GLY A 364 -14.54 -13.95 -10.85
N ILE A 365 -14.29 -12.86 -10.10
CA ILE A 365 -13.28 -11.85 -10.44
C ILE A 365 -12.04 -12.06 -9.57
N ALA A 366 -11.09 -12.85 -10.07
CA ALA A 366 -9.96 -13.36 -9.28
C ALA A 366 -8.95 -12.31 -8.79
N ASP A 367 -8.84 -11.16 -9.47
CA ASP A 367 -7.84 -10.14 -9.16
C ASP A 367 -8.39 -9.01 -8.27
N ASN A 368 -9.69 -9.05 -7.94
CA ASN A 368 -10.33 -8.07 -7.07
C ASN A 368 -10.40 -8.57 -5.63
N ARG A 369 -10.43 -7.62 -4.69
CA ARG A 369 -10.77 -7.85 -3.29
C ARG A 369 -11.69 -6.75 -2.79
N LEU A 370 -12.44 -7.03 -1.73
CA LEU A 370 -13.11 -5.97 -0.99
C LEU A 370 -12.06 -5.11 -0.27
N ASN A 371 -12.36 -3.81 -0.10
CA ASN A 371 -11.42 -2.88 0.49
C ASN A 371 -11.99 -2.08 1.65
N ASP A 372 -13.17 -1.49 1.51
CA ASP A 372 -13.77 -0.70 2.59
C ASP A 372 -15.26 -0.97 2.67
N ALA A 373 -15.79 -0.99 3.90
CA ALA A 373 -17.19 -1.31 4.14
C ALA A 373 -17.77 -0.54 5.33
N LYS A 374 -19.05 -0.16 5.21
CA LYS A 374 -19.86 0.39 6.32
C LYS A 374 -21.32 0.02 6.15
N CYS A 375 -22.09 0.13 7.24
CA CYS A 375 -23.54 0.05 7.17
C CYS A 375 -24.15 1.41 6.83
N GLY A 376 -25.08 1.41 5.88
CA GLY A 376 -25.82 2.60 5.47
C GLY A 376 -27.02 2.88 6.38
N PRO A 377 -27.64 4.07 6.26
CA PRO A 377 -28.86 4.45 7.00
C PRO A 377 -30.05 3.51 6.76
N ASP A 378 -30.01 2.76 5.66
CA ASP A 378 -31.00 1.76 5.25
C ASP A 378 -30.76 0.36 5.84
N GLY A 379 -29.79 0.22 6.75
CA GLY A 379 -29.45 -1.05 7.41
C GLY A 379 -28.70 -2.04 6.52
N ALA A 380 -28.33 -1.65 5.29
CA ALA A 380 -27.59 -2.47 4.35
C ALA A 380 -26.07 -2.31 4.50
N ILE A 381 -25.31 -3.32 4.10
CA ILE A 381 -23.85 -3.23 3.98
C ILE A 381 -23.53 -2.54 2.65
N TRP A 382 -22.71 -1.51 2.72
CA TRP A 382 -22.08 -0.90 1.57
C TRP A 382 -20.62 -1.28 1.57
N VAL A 383 -20.15 -1.87 0.48
CA VAL A 383 -18.78 -2.34 0.36
C VAL A 383 -18.25 -2.01 -1.02
N GLY A 384 -17.04 -1.47 -1.07
CA GLY A 384 -16.36 -1.26 -2.33
C GLY A 384 -15.15 -2.16 -2.49
N SER A 385 -14.83 -2.45 -3.75
CA SER A 385 -13.77 -3.36 -4.15
C SER A 385 -12.65 -2.62 -4.89
N MET A 386 -11.53 -3.32 -5.07
CA MET A 386 -10.41 -2.87 -5.87
C MET A 386 -9.66 -4.05 -6.47
N ARG A 387 -8.93 -3.82 -7.56
CA ARG A 387 -7.89 -4.74 -8.01
C ARG A 387 -6.77 -4.79 -6.98
N ILE A 388 -6.27 -5.98 -6.61
CA ILE A 388 -5.21 -6.17 -5.59
C ILE A 388 -3.98 -5.26 -5.80
N ASP A 389 -3.59 -5.03 -7.05
CA ASP A 389 -2.43 -4.21 -7.42
C ASP A 389 -2.74 -2.73 -7.69
N ALA A 390 -4.02 -2.33 -7.63
CA ALA A 390 -4.54 -1.01 -7.96
C ALA A 390 -4.15 -0.48 -9.37
N SER A 391 -3.84 -1.38 -10.31
CA SER A 391 -3.34 -1.01 -11.64
C SER A 391 -4.44 -0.67 -12.66
N LYS A 392 -5.69 -1.11 -12.42
CA LYS A 392 -6.82 -0.94 -13.33
C LYS A 392 -8.11 -0.59 -12.57
N PRO A 393 -9.03 0.18 -13.19
CA PRO A 393 -10.33 0.52 -12.63
C PRO A 393 -11.32 -0.66 -12.72
N THR A 394 -11.01 -1.80 -12.10
CA THR A 394 -11.90 -2.98 -12.11
C THR A 394 -12.74 -3.11 -10.85
N GLY A 395 -12.57 -2.21 -9.86
CA GLY A 395 -13.38 -2.18 -8.65
C GLY A 395 -14.78 -1.64 -8.90
N ALA A 396 -15.65 -1.92 -7.93
CA ALA A 396 -17.06 -1.55 -7.92
C ALA A 396 -17.54 -1.26 -6.49
N LEU A 397 -18.65 -0.53 -6.38
CA LEU A 397 -19.36 -0.25 -5.13
C LEU A 397 -20.64 -1.09 -5.11
N TYR A 398 -20.84 -1.82 -4.02
CA TYR A 398 -21.96 -2.72 -3.83
C TYR A 398 -22.79 -2.33 -2.61
N ARG A 399 -24.10 -2.54 -2.73
CA ARG A 399 -25.05 -2.52 -1.62
C ARG A 399 -25.55 -3.95 -1.40
N ILE A 400 -25.52 -4.41 -0.16
CA ILE A 400 -25.88 -5.78 0.23
C ILE A 400 -26.90 -5.70 1.36
N ASN A 401 -28.10 -6.24 1.12
CA ASN A 401 -29.17 -6.23 2.12
C ASN A 401 -29.04 -7.39 3.14
N ALA A 402 -29.98 -7.44 4.09
CA ALA A 402 -30.07 -8.47 5.13
C ALA A 402 -30.11 -9.92 4.62
N ASN A 403 -30.65 -10.16 3.42
CA ASN A 403 -30.74 -11.50 2.86
C ASN A 403 -29.52 -11.91 2.00
N GLY A 404 -28.51 -11.05 1.92
CA GLY A 404 -27.29 -11.28 1.14
C GLY A 404 -27.45 -10.98 -0.36
N ALA A 405 -28.56 -10.39 -0.81
CA ALA A 405 -28.65 -9.91 -2.19
C ALA A 405 -27.73 -8.70 -2.39
N SER A 406 -26.80 -8.84 -3.32
CA SER A 406 -25.83 -7.82 -3.70
C SER A 406 -26.28 -7.09 -4.96
N GLU A 407 -26.26 -5.76 -4.91
CA GLU A 407 -26.54 -4.85 -6.01
C GLU A 407 -25.30 -3.99 -6.29
N CYS A 408 -24.79 -4.03 -7.52
CA CYS A 408 -23.73 -3.12 -7.95
C CYS A 408 -24.32 -1.73 -8.20
N LYS A 409 -23.82 -0.74 -7.47
CA LYS A 409 -24.25 0.66 -7.56
C LYS A 409 -23.37 1.48 -8.50
N GLU A 410 -22.08 1.15 -8.58
CA GLU A 410 -21.13 1.82 -9.47
C GLU A 410 -19.94 0.90 -9.79
N GLY A 411 -19.38 1.01 -10.99
CA GLY A 411 -18.16 0.31 -11.42
C GLY A 411 -17.11 1.28 -11.93
N GLY A 412 -15.93 0.76 -12.29
CA GLY A 412 -14.84 1.60 -12.82
C GLY A 412 -14.02 2.30 -11.73
N ILE A 413 -14.04 1.76 -10.51
CA ILE A 413 -13.31 2.28 -9.36
C ILE A 413 -11.89 1.70 -9.36
N ILE A 414 -10.87 2.53 -9.10
CA ILE A 414 -9.49 2.04 -9.01
C ILE A 414 -9.19 1.54 -7.60
N VAL A 415 -9.41 2.38 -6.58
CA VAL A 415 -9.25 2.00 -5.17
C VAL A 415 -10.39 2.63 -4.37
N SER A 416 -11.38 1.80 -4.06
CA SER A 416 -12.47 2.16 -3.15
C SER A 416 -11.95 2.33 -1.73
N ASN A 417 -12.01 3.54 -1.20
CA ASN A 417 -11.79 3.82 0.22
C ASN A 417 -12.92 4.68 0.75
N GLY A 418 -13.01 4.83 2.08
CA GLY A 418 -13.79 5.83 2.78
C GLY A 418 -15.27 5.92 2.38
N LEU A 419 -16.15 5.42 3.25
CA LEU A 419 -17.61 5.50 3.09
C LEU A 419 -18.22 6.34 4.23
N GLY A 420 -19.26 7.11 3.95
CA GLY A 420 -20.00 7.83 4.98
C GLY A 420 -21.26 8.50 4.47
N TRP A 421 -22.13 8.88 5.41
CA TRP A 421 -23.39 9.57 5.10
C TRP A 421 -23.49 10.86 5.89
N SER A 422 -24.17 11.85 5.33
CA SER A 422 -24.62 13.01 6.10
C SER A 422 -25.50 12.57 7.29
N PRO A 423 -25.61 13.36 8.36
CA PRO A 423 -26.40 12.99 9.54
C PRO A 423 -27.87 12.65 9.26
N ASP A 424 -28.45 13.22 8.20
CA ASP A 424 -29.81 12.94 7.74
C ASP A 424 -29.90 11.76 6.74
N GLY A 425 -28.77 11.13 6.40
CA GLY A 425 -28.67 10.03 5.46
C GLY A 425 -28.85 10.40 3.98
N ARG A 426 -29.07 11.68 3.67
CA ARG A 426 -29.46 12.15 2.32
C ARG A 426 -28.29 12.37 1.36
N THR A 427 -27.06 12.43 1.87
CA THR A 427 -25.85 12.52 1.06
C THR A 427 -24.93 11.37 1.39
N PHE A 428 -24.53 10.61 0.38
CA PHE A 428 -23.52 9.56 0.50
C PHE A 428 -22.17 10.07 -0.01
N TYR A 429 -21.11 9.85 0.76
CA TYR A 429 -19.73 10.21 0.44
C TYR A 429 -18.89 8.96 0.19
N PHE A 430 -18.06 9.02 -0.85
CA PHE A 430 -17.25 7.90 -1.29
C PHE A 430 -15.88 8.34 -1.80
N VAL A 431 -14.80 7.63 -1.44
CA VAL A 431 -13.44 7.96 -1.89
C VAL A 431 -12.99 7.02 -3.01
N ASP A 432 -12.55 7.62 -4.13
CA ASP A 432 -11.67 6.96 -5.09
C ASP A 432 -10.26 7.54 -4.94
N THR A 433 -9.37 6.73 -4.36
CA THR A 433 -8.07 7.17 -3.84
C THR A 433 -7.12 7.57 -4.95
N VAL A 434 -7.05 6.79 -6.03
CA VAL A 434 -6.04 6.99 -7.09
C VAL A 434 -6.28 8.27 -7.88
N PRO A 435 -7.52 8.61 -8.28
CA PRO A 435 -7.85 9.91 -8.87
C PRO A 435 -7.75 11.10 -7.88
N GLY A 436 -7.64 10.84 -6.58
CA GLY A 436 -7.61 11.86 -5.54
C GLY A 436 -8.97 12.51 -5.28
N LEU A 437 -10.06 11.73 -5.37
CA LEU A 437 -11.43 12.24 -5.38
C LEU A 437 -12.24 11.75 -4.19
N ILE A 438 -12.98 12.69 -3.58
CA ILE A 438 -14.12 12.40 -2.73
C ILE A 438 -15.38 12.75 -3.53
N HIS A 439 -16.23 11.77 -3.76
CA HIS A 439 -17.51 11.92 -4.43
C HIS A 439 -18.64 12.14 -3.42
N ALA A 440 -19.68 12.86 -3.86
CA ALA A 440 -20.96 12.92 -3.17
C ALA A 440 -22.08 12.47 -4.11
N TYR A 441 -23.11 11.85 -3.54
CA TYR A 441 -24.33 11.40 -4.21
C TYR A 441 -25.52 11.83 -3.37
N ASP A 442 -26.63 12.14 -4.04
CA ASP A 442 -27.92 12.17 -3.36
C ASP A 442 -28.32 10.73 -3.07
N CYS A 443 -28.65 10.45 -1.81
CA CYS A 443 -28.98 9.13 -1.30
C CYS A 443 -30.39 9.14 -0.74
N ASP A 444 -31.20 8.16 -1.12
CA ASP A 444 -32.44 7.86 -0.41
C ASP A 444 -32.12 7.00 0.83
N PRO A 445 -32.27 7.51 2.06
CA PRO A 445 -31.89 6.78 3.27
C PRO A 445 -32.76 5.55 3.54
N ALA A 446 -33.93 5.41 2.91
CA ALA A 446 -34.79 4.24 3.07
C ALA A 446 -34.42 3.09 2.12
N THR A 447 -33.97 3.42 0.91
CA THR A 447 -33.73 2.42 -0.15
C THR A 447 -32.26 2.24 -0.51
N GLY A 448 -31.40 3.19 -0.16
CA GLY A 448 -30.03 3.25 -0.62
C GLY A 448 -29.89 3.59 -2.11
N ALA A 449 -30.92 4.17 -2.74
CA ALA A 449 -30.82 4.62 -4.13
C ALA A 449 -29.88 5.83 -4.23
N LEU A 450 -28.92 5.78 -5.17
CA LEU A 450 -27.97 6.85 -5.42
C LEU A 450 -28.32 7.62 -6.71
N SER A 451 -28.13 8.93 -6.69
CA SER A 451 -28.25 9.79 -7.88
C SER A 451 -27.32 11.01 -7.77
N GLN A 452 -27.24 11.81 -8.84
CA GLN A 452 -26.54 13.11 -8.85
C GLN A 452 -25.08 13.03 -8.36
N ARG A 453 -24.31 12.07 -8.89
CA ARG A 453 -22.87 11.96 -8.62
C ARG A 453 -22.17 13.30 -8.92
N ARG A 454 -21.42 13.80 -7.95
CA ARG A 454 -20.66 15.04 -8.05
C ARG A 454 -19.30 14.93 -7.35
N GLU A 455 -18.35 15.76 -7.78
CA GLU A 455 -17.11 15.97 -7.05
C GLU A 455 -17.42 16.78 -5.77
N PHE A 456 -17.13 16.20 -4.61
CA PHE A 456 -17.26 16.89 -3.32
C PHE A 456 -15.97 17.61 -2.97
N ALA A 457 -14.83 16.90 -3.06
CA ALA A 457 -13.52 17.47 -2.86
C ALA A 457 -12.47 16.72 -3.69
N ARG A 458 -11.42 17.43 -4.10
CA ARG A 458 -10.25 16.86 -4.78
C ARG A 458 -8.98 17.19 -4.02
N ILE A 459 -8.18 16.16 -3.79
CA ILE A 459 -6.91 16.24 -3.10
C ILE A 459 -5.83 16.18 -4.18
N PRO A 460 -5.04 17.25 -4.37
CA PRO A 460 -3.93 17.22 -5.30
C PRO A 460 -2.95 16.11 -4.92
N VAL A 461 -2.41 15.38 -5.91
CA VAL A 461 -1.45 14.28 -5.66
C VAL A 461 -0.23 14.73 -4.83
N ALA A 462 0.19 15.99 -4.98
CA ALA A 462 1.28 16.60 -4.20
C ALA A 462 0.97 16.73 -2.69
N ASP A 463 -0.31 16.68 -2.32
CA ASP A 463 -0.77 16.73 -0.94
C ASP A 463 -1.00 15.35 -0.31
N GLY A 464 -0.89 14.28 -1.10
CA GLY A 464 -1.23 12.92 -0.72
C GLY A 464 -2.46 12.41 -1.45
N ARG A 465 -3.15 11.43 -0.88
CA ARG A 465 -4.38 10.86 -1.43
C ARG A 465 -5.44 10.69 -0.35
N PRO A 466 -6.73 10.91 -0.66
CA PRO A 466 -7.80 10.67 0.30
C PRO A 466 -7.92 9.16 0.55
N ASP A 467 -8.20 8.78 1.78
CA ASP A 467 -8.32 7.39 2.20
C ASP A 467 -9.61 7.19 3.03
N GLY A 468 -9.56 6.54 4.19
CA GLY A 468 -10.72 6.38 5.06
C GLY A 468 -11.32 7.70 5.55
N LEU A 469 -12.65 7.73 5.69
CA LEU A 469 -13.43 8.91 6.08
C LEU A 469 -14.45 8.62 7.18
N ALA A 470 -14.88 9.67 7.88
CA ALA A 470 -16.01 9.67 8.81
C ALA A 470 -16.74 11.02 8.75
N VAL A 471 -18.02 11.04 9.11
CA VAL A 471 -18.85 12.24 9.09
C VAL A 471 -19.19 12.64 10.53
N ASP A 472 -19.09 13.92 10.83
CA ASP A 472 -19.45 14.48 12.12
C ASP A 472 -20.92 14.91 12.21
N ALA A 473 -21.40 15.21 13.42
CA ALA A 473 -22.79 15.56 13.67
C ALA A 473 -23.25 16.87 12.99
N GLU A 474 -22.33 17.72 12.53
CA GLU A 474 -22.62 18.94 11.76
C GLU A 474 -22.61 18.68 10.24
N GLY A 475 -22.34 17.45 9.81
CA GLY A 475 -22.20 17.07 8.41
C GLY A 475 -20.82 17.33 7.81
N GLY A 476 -19.82 17.66 8.64
CA GLY A 476 -18.43 17.78 8.22
C GLY A 476 -17.82 16.41 7.89
N VAL A 477 -17.13 16.33 6.76
CA VAL A 477 -16.48 15.10 6.27
C VAL A 477 -15.01 15.13 6.65
N TRP A 478 -14.62 14.26 7.57
CA TRP A 478 -13.22 14.03 7.94
C TRP A 478 -12.62 12.96 7.04
N CYS A 479 -11.37 13.13 6.61
CA CYS A 479 -10.69 12.19 5.73
C CYS A 479 -9.20 12.10 6.08
N ALA A 480 -8.70 10.87 6.25
CA ALA A 480 -7.28 10.61 6.35
C ALA A 480 -6.59 10.86 5.00
N ILE A 481 -5.44 11.52 5.01
CA ILE A 481 -4.67 11.82 3.80
C ILE A 481 -3.41 10.94 3.77
N TRP A 482 -3.49 9.85 3.01
CA TRP A 482 -2.40 8.94 2.76
C TRP A 482 -1.20 9.66 2.12
N ASP A 483 0.01 9.42 2.64
CA ASP A 483 1.27 10.11 2.30
C ASP A 483 1.23 11.65 2.53
N GLY A 484 0.16 12.17 3.14
CA GLY A 484 -0.08 13.60 3.35
C GLY A 484 0.16 14.11 4.77
N TRP A 485 0.53 13.25 5.72
CA TRP A 485 0.82 13.61 7.11
C TRP A 485 -0.32 14.33 7.85
N CYS A 486 -1.58 14.15 7.44
CA CYS A 486 -2.69 14.85 8.07
C CYS A 486 -4.02 14.12 7.93
N VAL A 487 -4.97 14.53 8.78
CA VAL A 487 -6.41 14.33 8.58
C VAL A 487 -7.03 15.68 8.25
N ARG A 488 -7.94 15.73 7.28
CA ARG A 488 -8.62 16.96 6.84
C ARG A 488 -10.11 16.86 7.11
N ARG A 489 -10.73 17.94 7.59
CA ARG A 489 -12.19 18.10 7.68
C ARG A 489 -12.66 19.04 6.58
N TYR A 490 -13.71 18.66 5.86
CA TYR A 490 -14.39 19.48 4.88
C TYR A 490 -15.81 19.80 5.36
N LEU A 491 -16.27 21.03 5.16
CA LEU A 491 -17.66 21.43 5.38
C LEU A 491 -18.60 20.69 4.40
N PRO A 492 -19.92 20.63 4.65
CA PRO A 492 -20.89 20.00 3.75
C PRO A 492 -20.89 20.52 2.29
N ASN A 493 -20.27 21.68 2.04
CA ASN A 493 -20.09 22.24 0.70
C ASN A 493 -18.74 21.89 0.04
N GLY A 494 -17.94 21.01 0.63
CA GLY A 494 -16.64 20.57 0.11
C GLY A 494 -15.46 21.49 0.46
N LYS A 495 -15.68 22.61 1.15
CA LYS A 495 -14.59 23.52 1.55
C LYS A 495 -13.80 22.94 2.72
N LEU A 496 -12.47 22.94 2.62
CA LEU A 496 -11.58 22.58 3.73
C LEU A 496 -11.81 23.52 4.93
N ASP A 497 -12.01 22.93 6.10
CA ASP A 497 -12.30 23.61 7.36
C ASP A 497 -11.14 23.47 8.36
N GLN A 498 -10.76 22.22 8.65
CA GLN A 498 -9.76 21.90 9.67
C GLN A 498 -8.73 20.90 9.15
N VAL A 499 -7.53 20.95 9.74
CA VAL A 499 -6.44 20.03 9.47
C VAL A 499 -5.85 19.59 10.81
N ILE A 500 -5.76 18.27 11.01
CA ILE A 500 -5.01 17.66 12.11
C ILE A 500 -3.68 17.17 11.53
N ASP A 501 -2.58 17.79 11.94
CA ASP A 501 -1.25 17.33 11.60
C ASP A 501 -0.93 16.01 12.32
N MET A 502 -0.50 15.01 11.56
CA MET A 502 -0.17 13.68 12.06
C MET A 502 1.36 13.50 12.16
N PRO A 503 1.86 12.79 13.19
CA PRO A 503 3.28 12.46 13.31
C PRO A 503 3.69 11.28 12.40
N VAL A 504 2.81 10.86 11.50
CA VAL A 504 2.99 9.73 10.58
C VAL A 504 2.60 10.13 9.16
N PRO A 505 3.32 9.67 8.13
CA PRO A 505 3.01 10.02 6.74
C PRO A 505 1.69 9.44 6.25
N ARG A 506 1.26 8.31 6.80
CA ARG A 506 0.13 7.49 6.32
C ARG A 506 -0.91 7.27 7.42
N PRO A 507 -1.60 8.32 7.89
CA PRO A 507 -2.93 8.09 8.45
C PRO A 507 -3.77 7.43 7.35
N SER A 508 -4.55 6.43 7.70
CA SER A 508 -5.20 5.55 6.73
C SER A 508 -6.72 5.57 6.85
N SER A 509 -7.26 5.55 8.06
CA SER A 509 -8.70 5.64 8.26
C SER A 509 -9.06 6.22 9.62
N ILE A 510 -10.33 6.57 9.80
CA ILE A 510 -10.82 7.30 10.96
C ILE A 510 -12.22 6.84 11.38
N ALA A 511 -12.49 6.95 12.69
CA ALA A 511 -13.83 6.76 13.24
C ALA A 511 -14.02 7.59 14.49
N PHE A 512 -15.26 8.05 14.70
CA PHE A 512 -15.68 8.62 15.97
C PHE A 512 -16.09 7.51 16.92
N GLY A 513 -15.75 7.67 18.19
CA GLY A 513 -16.09 6.73 19.25
C GLY A 513 -16.05 7.37 20.63
N GLY A 514 -16.12 6.51 21.65
CA GLY A 514 -16.43 6.90 23.01
C GLY A 514 -17.94 7.02 23.27
N PRO A 515 -18.38 7.08 24.53
CA PRO A 515 -19.80 7.10 24.89
C PRO A 515 -20.60 8.27 24.31
N ASP A 516 -19.93 9.37 23.97
CA ASP A 516 -20.49 10.60 23.41
C ASP A 516 -20.06 10.86 21.95
N LEU A 517 -19.37 9.89 21.32
CA LEU A 517 -18.77 10.02 19.99
C LEU A 517 -17.83 11.24 19.83
N SER A 518 -17.28 11.77 20.93
CA SER A 518 -16.40 12.95 20.92
C SER A 518 -14.93 12.64 20.65
N THR A 519 -14.56 11.35 20.63
CA THR A 519 -13.17 10.92 20.40
C THR A 519 -13.01 10.50 18.95
N LEU A 520 -12.09 11.14 18.23
CA LEU A 520 -11.70 10.73 16.89
C LEU A 520 -10.53 9.76 16.99
N PHE A 521 -10.75 8.50 16.60
CA PHE A 521 -9.72 7.48 16.45
C PHE A 521 -9.19 7.48 15.03
N ILE A 522 -7.87 7.30 14.88
CA ILE A 522 -7.18 7.37 13.60
C ILE A 522 -6.22 6.18 13.51
N THR A 523 -6.44 5.30 12.54
CA THR A 523 -5.49 4.23 12.20
C THR A 523 -4.39 4.77 11.29
N SER A 524 -3.25 4.09 11.26
CA SER A 524 -2.18 4.42 10.35
C SER A 524 -1.49 3.17 9.82
N ALA A 525 -0.70 3.35 8.76
CA ALA A 525 0.03 2.27 8.11
C ALA A 525 1.53 2.54 8.11
N ARG A 526 2.32 1.47 8.19
CA ARG A 526 3.76 1.53 7.90
C ARG A 526 4.16 0.89 6.58
N THR A 527 3.24 0.19 5.89
CA THR A 527 3.46 -0.71 4.75
C THR A 527 4.65 -0.34 3.88
N ARG A 528 4.57 0.22 2.68
CA ARG A 528 5.77 0.39 1.82
C ARG A 528 6.66 1.59 2.18
N LEU A 529 6.85 1.90 3.46
CA LEU A 529 7.73 2.98 3.92
C LEU A 529 9.19 2.51 4.02
N PRO A 530 10.16 3.29 3.50
CA PRO A 530 11.57 2.97 3.65
C PRO A 530 12.02 3.16 5.10
N ALA A 531 13.08 2.45 5.51
CA ALA A 531 13.61 2.54 6.87
C ALA A 531 13.94 3.99 7.30
N SER A 532 14.47 4.80 6.39
CA SER A 532 14.76 6.22 6.66
C SER A 532 13.51 7.02 7.07
N THR A 533 12.38 6.81 6.39
CA THR A 533 11.12 7.48 6.75
C THR A 533 10.55 6.96 8.07
N LEU A 534 10.70 5.66 8.35
CA LEU A 534 10.27 5.09 9.63
C LEU A 534 11.11 5.60 10.81
N ALA A 535 12.37 5.93 10.58
CA ALA A 535 13.20 6.59 11.60
C ALA A 535 12.66 8.00 11.94
N ASP A 536 12.17 8.74 10.93
CA ASP A 536 11.56 10.07 11.12
C ASP A 536 10.11 10.00 11.64
N ALA A 537 9.42 8.89 11.40
CA ALA A 537 8.04 8.63 11.81
C ALA A 537 7.91 7.27 12.55
N PRO A 538 8.50 7.13 13.74
CA PRO A 538 8.56 5.83 14.45
C PRO A 538 7.18 5.29 14.86
N LEU A 539 6.18 6.16 14.94
CA LEU A 539 4.80 5.82 15.31
C LEU A 539 3.94 5.35 14.12
N SER A 540 4.49 5.24 12.89
CA SER A 540 3.75 4.71 11.74
C SER A 540 3.19 3.32 12.04
N GLY A 541 1.93 3.05 11.70
CA GLY A 541 1.25 1.81 12.11
C GLY A 541 0.65 1.86 13.52
N GLY A 542 0.69 3.00 14.20
CA GLY A 542 0.00 3.20 15.48
C GLY A 542 -1.47 3.56 15.31
N LEU A 543 -2.24 3.37 16.39
CA LEU A 543 -3.57 3.93 16.59
C LEU A 543 -3.44 5.24 17.39
N PHE A 544 -4.12 6.27 16.91
CA PHE A 544 -4.11 7.59 17.52
C PHE A 544 -5.51 7.99 17.96
N SER A 545 -5.61 8.90 18.92
CA SER A 545 -6.86 9.58 19.23
C SER A 545 -6.66 11.06 19.53
N CYS A 546 -7.72 11.83 19.33
CA CYS A 546 -7.83 13.23 19.77
C CYS A 546 -9.31 13.60 19.98
N ARG A 547 -9.56 14.78 20.57
CA ARG A 547 -10.90 15.38 20.63
C ARG A 547 -10.96 16.56 19.65
N PRO A 548 -11.61 16.42 18.49
CA PRO A 548 -11.63 17.49 17.49
C PRO A 548 -12.62 18.63 17.83
N GLY A 549 -13.29 18.58 18.98
CA GLY A 549 -14.29 19.58 19.40
C GLY A 549 -15.70 19.37 18.84
N ILE A 550 -15.88 18.47 17.88
CA ILE A 550 -17.17 18.13 17.26
C ILE A 550 -17.35 16.62 17.33
N ALA A 551 -18.52 16.18 17.81
CA ALA A 551 -18.84 14.76 17.93
C ALA A 551 -19.17 14.12 16.57
N GLY A 552 -18.95 12.81 16.46
CA GLY A 552 -19.31 12.03 15.29
C GLY A 552 -20.81 11.93 15.05
N ALA A 553 -21.20 11.73 13.80
CA ALA A 553 -22.53 11.22 13.49
C ALA A 553 -22.63 9.76 13.96
N ARG A 554 -23.82 9.34 14.39
CA ARG A 554 -24.07 7.93 14.73
C ARG A 554 -23.94 7.08 13.48
N ILE A 555 -23.26 5.95 13.59
CA ILE A 555 -23.18 4.96 12.52
C ILE A 555 -24.39 4.02 12.59
N SER A 556 -24.85 3.56 11.45
CA SER A 556 -25.84 2.48 11.38
C SER A 556 -25.17 1.13 11.66
N LEU A 557 -25.97 0.16 12.10
CA LEU A 557 -25.57 -1.24 12.23
C LEU A 557 -26.26 -2.07 11.16
N PHE A 558 -25.70 -3.22 10.84
CA PHE A 558 -26.37 -4.18 9.97
C PHE A 558 -27.54 -4.84 10.70
N GLU A 559 -28.71 -4.86 10.07
CA GLU A 559 -29.91 -5.55 10.55
C GLU A 559 -30.07 -6.88 9.79
N GLY A 560 -29.36 -7.92 10.22
CA GLY A 560 -29.40 -9.26 9.59
C GLY A 560 -28.93 -10.36 10.52
#